data_AF-A0A7V9U440-F1
#
_entry.id   AF-A0A7V9U440-F1
#
_cell.length_a   1.000
_cell.length_b   1.000
_cell.length_c   1.000
_cell.angle_alpha   90.00
_cell.angle_beta   90.00
_cell.angle_gamma   90.00
#
_symmetry.space_group_name_H-M   'P 1'
#
loop_
_entity.id
_entity.type
_entity.pdbx_description
1 polymer ?
#
loop_
_entity_poly.entity_id
_entity_poly.type
_entity_poly.pdbx_seq_one_letter_code
_entity_poly.pdbx_strand_id
1 'polypeptide(L)' 'MVHAPLAFTAGDPNAGQNPTVVGTCYTNNDADGATGTELYGIDTGLDVLVEFDPQVHPASCRQLARTPVSS' A
#
# COMPACT_ATOMS: atom_id res chain seq x y z
N MET A 1 -7.72 -15.82 13.88
CA MET A 1 -7.46 -15.14 12.61
C MET A 1 -5.95 -14.97 12.47
N VAL A 2 -5.34 -15.55 11.44
CA VAL A 2 -3.93 -15.25 11.12
C VAL A 2 -3.94 -14.08 10.14
N HIS A 3 -3.36 -12.96 10.52
CA HIS A 3 -3.12 -11.85 9.61
C HIS A 3 -1.79 -12.13 8.90
N ALA A 4 -1.82 -12.25 7.58
CA ALA A 4 -0.60 -12.38 6.80
C ALA A 4 0.20 -11.07 6.91
N PRO A 5 1.54 -11.13 7.00
CA PRO A 5 2.36 -9.93 7.02
C PRO A 5 2.21 -9.16 5.71
N LEU A 6 2.24 -7.83 5.80
CA LEU A 6 2.19 -6.95 4.64
C LEU A 6 3.43 -7.16 3.74
N ALA A 7 3.21 -7.36 2.45
CA ALA A 7 4.28 -7.54 1.47
C ALA A 7 4.00 -6.81 0.14
N PHE A 8 5.06 -6.51 -0.61
CA PHE A 8 4.92 -6.03 -1.99
C PHE A 8 4.52 -7.18 -2.92
N THR A 9 3.63 -6.88 -3.88
CA THR A 9 3.16 -7.84 -4.87
C THR A 9 4.30 -8.31 -5.81
N ALA A 10 4.20 -9.55 -6.30
CA ALA A 10 5.17 -10.08 -7.25
C ALA A 10 5.19 -9.22 -8.53
N GLY A 11 6.38 -8.79 -8.96
CA GLY A 11 6.56 -7.88 -10.09
C GLY A 11 6.56 -6.40 -9.73
N ASP A 12 6.29 -6.04 -8.46
CA ASP A 12 6.58 -4.70 -7.94
C ASP A 12 8.10 -4.45 -7.89
N PRO A 13 8.58 -3.23 -8.16
CA PRO A 13 10.00 -2.88 -8.01
C PRO A 13 10.58 -3.20 -6.62
N ASN A 14 9.75 -3.27 -5.59
CA ASN A 14 10.14 -3.54 -4.21
C ASN A 14 9.75 -4.94 -3.74
N ALA A 15 9.38 -5.84 -4.65
CA ALA A 15 9.09 -7.24 -4.31
C ALA A 15 10.24 -7.86 -3.49
N GLY A 16 9.91 -8.45 -2.34
CA GLY A 16 10.88 -9.04 -1.41
C GLY A 16 11.45 -8.07 -0.36
N GLN A 17 11.18 -6.77 -0.46
CA GLN A 17 11.46 -5.82 0.62
C GLN A 17 10.34 -5.82 1.66
N ASN A 18 10.70 -5.52 2.91
CA ASN A 18 9.72 -5.39 3.98
C ASN A 18 9.11 -3.97 3.97
N PRO A 19 7.79 -3.83 3.75
CA PRO A 19 7.14 -2.52 3.75
C PRO A 19 7.23 -1.84 5.13
N THR A 20 7.43 -0.53 5.13
CA THR A 20 7.45 0.33 6.32
C THR A 20 6.36 1.41 6.24
N VAL A 21 5.13 0.95 6.02
CA VAL A 21 3.96 1.83 5.91
C VAL A 21 3.59 2.40 7.28
N VAL A 22 3.64 3.73 7.43
CA VAL A 22 3.41 4.44 8.71
C VAL A 22 2.08 5.16 8.79
N GLY A 23 1.41 5.35 7.66
CA GLY A 23 0.13 6.04 7.58
C GLY A 23 -0.66 5.56 6.38
N THR A 24 -1.97 5.46 6.54
CA THR A 24 -2.89 5.04 5.49
C THR A 24 -4.10 5.96 5.42
N CYS A 25 -4.67 6.09 4.23
CA CYS A 25 -5.87 6.88 3.97
C CYS A 25 -6.70 6.22 2.88
N TYR A 26 -8.02 6.38 2.96
CA TYR A 26 -8.95 5.98 1.92
C TYR A 26 -9.27 7.15 1.00
N THR A 27 -9.60 6.88 -0.26
CA THR A 27 -10.09 7.91 -1.20
C THR A 27 -11.43 8.49 -0.81
N ASN A 28 -12.26 7.71 -0.12
CA ASN A 28 -13.57 8.13 0.39
C ASN A 28 -13.68 7.79 1.89
N ASN A 29 -14.59 8.43 2.62
CA ASN A 29 -14.94 8.03 3.99
C ASN A 29 -15.88 6.82 4.00
N ASP A 30 -15.49 5.79 3.26
CA ASP A 30 -16.13 4.48 3.15
C ASP A 30 -15.00 3.45 3.12
N ALA A 31 -15.19 2.26 3.67
CA ALA A 31 -14.12 1.24 3.74
C ALA A 31 -14.41 0.03 2.83
N ASP A 32 -15.48 0.09 2.04
CA ASP A 32 -15.88 -0.98 1.14
C ASP A 32 -15.17 -0.85 -0.21
N GLY A 33 -14.32 -1.81 -0.55
CA GLY A 33 -13.65 -1.85 -1.85
C GLY A 33 -14.62 -2.00 -3.04
N ALA A 34 -15.85 -2.47 -2.82
CA ALA A 34 -16.86 -2.61 -3.87
C ALA A 34 -17.50 -1.27 -4.28
N THR A 35 -17.32 -0.21 -3.50
CA THR A 35 -17.83 1.14 -3.81
C THR A 35 -16.83 1.98 -4.62
N GLY A 36 -15.69 1.39 -5.00
CA GLY A 36 -14.57 2.12 -5.61
C GLY A 36 -13.71 2.86 -4.58
N THR A 37 -13.78 2.47 -3.30
CA THR A 37 -12.88 2.98 -2.28
C THR A 37 -11.56 2.21 -2.32
N GLU A 38 -10.48 2.95 -2.46
CA GLU A 38 -9.12 2.43 -2.52
C GLU A 38 -8.34 2.86 -1.28
N LEU A 39 -7.52 1.96 -0.73
CA LEU A 39 -6.63 2.25 0.39
C LEU A 39 -5.23 2.56 -0.13
N TYR A 40 -4.67 3.67 0.36
CA TYR A 40 -3.32 4.12 0.07
C TYR A 40 -2.48 4.19 1.34
N GLY A 41 -1.16 4.06 1.21
CA GLY A 41 -0.21 4.18 2.31
C GLY A 41 1.09 4.87 1.92
N ILE A 42 1.77 5.45 2.92
CA ILE A 42 3.10 6.04 2.75
C ILE A 42 4.12 5.10 3.37
N ASP A 43 5.04 4.58 2.55
CA ASP A 43 6.22 3.83 3.00
C ASP A 43 7.39 4.79 3.18
N THR A 44 7.80 5.01 4.43
CA THR A 44 8.85 5.98 4.78
C THR A 44 10.27 5.45 4.59
N GLY A 45 10.44 4.13 4.48
CA GLY A 45 11.75 3.52 4.24
C GLY A 45 12.17 3.63 2.78
N LEU A 46 11.19 3.70 1.88
CA LEU A 46 11.40 3.76 0.43
C LEU A 46 11.00 5.11 -0.19
N ASP A 47 10.36 5.99 0.58
CA ASP A 47 9.79 7.26 0.12
C ASP A 47 8.83 7.05 -1.07
N VAL A 48 7.86 6.15 -0.89
CA VAL A 48 6.90 5.76 -1.94
C VAL A 48 5.47 5.81 -1.43
N LEU A 49 4.57 6.20 -2.34
CA LEU A 49 3.13 6.01 -2.20
C LEU A 49 2.79 4.60 -2.68
N VAL A 50 2.11 3.83 -1.84
CA VAL A 50 1.64 2.47 -2.15
C VAL A 50 0.11 2.41 -2.17
N GLU A 51 -0.43 1.51 -2.98
CA GLU A 51 -1.83 1.12 -3.02
C GLU A 51 -2.00 -0.30 -2.50
N PHE A 52 -3.10 -0.56 -1.80
CA PHE A 52 -3.45 -1.87 -1.30
C PHE A 52 -4.49 -2.53 -2.20
N ASP A 53 -4.30 -3.82 -2.45
CA ASP A 53 -5.27 -4.57 -3.25
C ASP A 53 -6.59 -4.73 -2.48
N PRO A 54 -7.74 -4.29 -3.05
CA PRO A 54 -9.03 -4.34 -2.37
C PRO A 54 -9.56 -5.76 -2.17
N GLN A 55 -9.11 -6.74 -2.96
CA GLN A 55 -9.58 -8.14 -2.89
C GLN A 55 -8.88 -8.94 -1.79
N VAL A 56 -7.68 -8.54 -1.36
CA VAL A 56 -6.89 -9.23 -0.33
C VAL A 56 -6.53 -8.34 0.87
N HIS A 57 -7.39 -7.38 1.18
CA HIS A 57 -7.19 -6.43 2.28
C HIS A 57 -6.77 -7.13 3.60
N PRO A 58 -5.63 -6.75 4.23
CA PRO A 58 -4.48 -5.97 3.73
C PRO A 58 -3.17 -6.80 3.76
N ALA A 59 -3.07 -7.85 2.96
CA ALA A 59 -1.85 -8.68 2.88
C ALA A 59 -0.84 -8.18 1.82
N SER A 60 -1.29 -7.38 0.85
CA SER A 60 -0.52 -7.06 -0.35
C SER A 60 -0.58 -5.57 -0.70
N CYS A 61 0.57 -4.97 -1.02
CA CYS A 61 0.67 -3.60 -1.52
C CYS A 61 1.49 -3.52 -2.82
N ARG A 62 1.33 -2.42 -3.55
CA ARG A 62 2.06 -2.11 -4.79
C ARG A 62 2.47 -0.65 -4.80
N GLN A 63 3.68 -0.34 -5.25
CA GLN A 63 4.14 1.02 -5.45
C GLN A 63 3.39 1.68 -6.62
N LEU A 64 2.90 2.90 -6.38
CA LEU A 64 2.33 3.76 -7.41
C LEU A 64 3.28 4.88 -7.85
N ALA A 65 3.93 5.52 -6.90
CA ALA A 65 4.85 6.63 -7.18
C ALA A 65 5.95 6.70 -6.13
N ARG A 66 7.15 7.08 -6.55
CA ARG A 66 8.21 7.50 -5.63
C ARG A 66 7.98 8.99 -5.36
N THR A 67 7.85 9.39 -4.10
CA THR A 67 7.70 10.81 -3.79
C THR A 67 8.98 11.52 -4.22
N PRO A 68 8.90 12.60 -5.03
CA PRO A 68 10.09 13.38 -5.31
C PRO A 68 10.51 14.05 -4.00
N VAL A 69 11.60 13.58 -3.40
CA VAL A 69 12.35 14.36 -2.43
C VAL A 69 12.80 15.61 -3.18
N SER A 70 12.11 16.73 -2.99
CA SER A 70 12.59 18.03 -3.45
C SER A 70 13.88 18.30 -2.69
N SER A 71 15.00 18.30 -3.43
CA SER A 71 16.33 18.64 -2.94
C SER A 71 16.40 20.06 -2.36
#